data_AF-A0A2E7QTR6-F1
#
_entry.id   AF-A0A2E7QTR6-F1
#
_cell.length_a   1.000
_cell.length_b   1.000
_cell.length_c   1.000
_cell.angle_alpha   90.00
_cell.angle_beta   90.00
_cell.angle_gamma   90.00
#
_symmetry.space_group_name_H-M   'P 1'
#
loop_
_entity.id
_entity.type
_entity.pdbx_description
1 polymer ?
#
loop_
_entity_poly.entity_id
_entity_poly.type
_entity_poly.pdbx_seq_one_letter_code
_entity_poly.pdbx_strand_id
1 'polypeptide(L)'
;MSILVYQKVGVFFDAENIELGGYNIYGGRVNYAAMVEEVGDREITRVIYYKPIHKNISEEFRKFWTSLGGDIKQPVKNADAWLTIDAVTMADKLDVVILVAGDKDYLPLLWYLKNRGCKVEVWSFPETCAEMMKEAADSFFPLDERFILKEKPSGKSKRKVKKT
;
A
#
# COMPACT_ATOMS: atom_id res chain seq x y z
N MET A 1 -22.56 -23.75 4.48
CA MET A 1 -21.54 -24.12 5.46
C MET A 1 -20.21 -23.68 4.88
N SER A 2 -19.70 -22.51 5.28
CA SER A 2 -18.43 -22.00 4.78
C SER A 2 -17.30 -22.87 5.34
N ILE A 3 -16.60 -23.59 4.47
CA ILE A 3 -15.34 -24.28 4.79
C ILE A 3 -14.19 -23.23 4.75
N LEU A 4 -14.46 -21.98 5.14
CA LEU A 4 -13.50 -20.90 4.93
C LEU A 4 -12.37 -21.02 5.95
N VAL A 5 -11.19 -21.31 5.43
CA VAL A 5 -9.91 -21.21 6.14
C VAL A 5 -9.63 -19.71 6.31
N TYR A 6 -9.83 -19.22 7.53
CA TYR A 6 -9.51 -17.85 7.93
C TYR A 6 -8.02 -17.59 7.69
N GLN A 7 -7.66 -16.52 6.98
CA GLN A 7 -6.26 -16.17 6.69
C GLN A 7 -5.81 -14.97 7.52
N LYS A 8 -4.66 -15.10 8.19
CA LYS A 8 -3.96 -14.01 8.83
C LYS A 8 -3.11 -13.25 7.83
N VAL A 9 -3.38 -11.96 7.70
CA VAL A 9 -2.81 -11.08 6.69
C VAL A 9 -1.97 -10.00 7.35
N GLY A 10 -0.74 -9.84 6.86
CA GLY A 10 0.07 -8.65 7.12
C GLY A 10 0.09 -7.78 5.87
N VAL A 11 -0.23 -6.50 6.01
CA VAL A 11 -0.24 -5.53 4.90
C VAL A 11 0.87 -4.52 5.13
N PHE A 12 1.79 -4.41 4.16
CA PHE A 12 2.98 -3.58 4.26
C PHE A 12 3.04 -2.62 3.08
N PHE A 13 2.92 -1.32 3.37
CA PHE A 13 2.89 -0.26 2.35
C PHE A 13 4.24 0.42 2.22
N ASP A 14 4.83 0.29 1.03
CA ASP A 14 5.85 1.25 0.59
C ASP A 14 5.14 2.51 0.09
N ALA A 15 4.96 3.47 1.00
CA ALA A 15 4.12 4.61 0.72
C ALA A 15 4.68 5.50 -0.40
N GLU A 16 6.00 5.66 -0.45
CA GLU A 16 6.63 6.51 -1.47
C GLU A 16 6.46 5.89 -2.86
N ASN A 17 6.70 4.58 -2.98
CA ASN A 17 6.51 3.87 -4.24
C ASN A 17 5.08 4.03 -4.79
N ILE A 18 4.08 3.81 -3.94
CA ILE A 18 2.67 3.83 -4.34
C ILE A 18 2.14 5.25 -4.56
N GLU A 19 2.54 6.23 -3.74
CA GLU A 19 2.15 7.63 -3.94
C GLU A 19 2.70 8.19 -5.26
N LEU A 20 3.97 7.90 -5.58
CA LEU A 20 4.59 8.32 -6.83
C LEU A 20 3.91 7.66 -8.03
N GLY A 21 3.63 6.35 -7.95
CA GLY A 21 2.92 5.63 -9.01
C GLY A 21 1.53 6.21 -9.27
N GLY A 22 0.71 6.34 -8.23
CA GLY A 22 -0.66 6.85 -8.34
C GLY A 22 -0.72 8.28 -8.85
N TYR A 23 0.20 9.14 -8.40
CA TYR A 23 0.29 10.52 -8.89
C TYR A 23 0.72 10.58 -10.35
N ASN A 24 1.73 9.81 -10.75
CA ASN A 24 2.25 9.84 -12.13
C ASN A 24 1.24 9.29 -13.15
N ILE A 25 0.44 8.29 -12.77
CA ILE A 25 -0.51 7.64 -13.67
C ILE A 25 -1.85 8.38 -13.68
N TYR A 26 -2.39 8.72 -12.50
CA TYR A 26 -3.77 9.23 -12.36
C TYR A 26 -3.86 10.68 -11.87
N GLY A 27 -2.74 11.31 -11.48
CA GLY A 27 -2.70 12.69 -11.00
C GLY A 27 -3.37 12.94 -9.65
N GLY A 28 -3.78 11.89 -8.95
CA GLY A 28 -4.52 11.98 -7.68
C GLY A 28 -3.78 11.39 -6.49
N ARG A 29 -4.36 11.59 -5.30
CA ARG A 29 -3.83 11.00 -4.05
C ARG A 29 -4.34 9.57 -3.88
N VAL A 30 -3.53 8.71 -3.28
CA VAL A 30 -3.88 7.31 -3.02
C VAL A 30 -5.00 7.19 -1.99
N ASN A 31 -5.99 6.35 -2.28
CA ASN A 31 -7.08 6.00 -1.37
C ASN A 31 -6.72 4.75 -0.56
N TYR A 32 -5.98 4.95 0.52
CA TYR A 32 -5.56 3.85 1.39
C TYR A 32 -6.71 3.13 2.11
N ALA A 33 -7.82 3.82 2.37
CA ALA A 33 -9.00 3.20 2.98
C ALA A 33 -9.56 2.10 2.07
N ALA A 34 -9.71 2.40 0.77
CA ALA A 34 -10.14 1.41 -0.21
C ALA A 34 -9.18 0.21 -0.31
N MET A 35 -7.86 0.43 -0.18
CA MET A 35 -6.89 -0.68 -0.17
C MET A 35 -7.05 -1.58 1.06
N VAL A 36 -7.27 -1.00 2.25
CA VAL A 36 -7.50 -1.77 3.47
C VAL A 36 -8.84 -2.51 3.42
N GLU A 37 -9.89 -1.88 2.86
CA GLU A 37 -11.21 -2.51 2.65
C GLU A 37 -11.15 -3.67 1.66
N GLU A 38 -10.37 -3.55 0.59
CA GLU A 38 -10.18 -4.59 -0.43
C GLU A 38 -9.52 -5.87 0.13
N VAL A 39 -8.89 -5.80 1.32
CA VAL A 39 -8.41 -7.01 2.00
C VAL A 39 -9.58 -7.97 2.31
N GLY A 40 -10.80 -7.46 2.43
CA GLY A 40 -12.02 -8.26 2.60
C GLY A 40 -12.16 -8.88 3.99
N ASP A 41 -12.75 -10.07 4.07
CA ASP A 41 -13.11 -10.74 5.33
C ASP A 41 -11.92 -11.41 6.05
N ARG A 42 -10.67 -11.11 5.67
CA ARG A 42 -9.46 -11.73 6.21
C ARG A 42 -9.02 -11.09 7.55
N GLU A 43 -8.28 -11.82 8.37
CA GLU A 43 -7.75 -11.31 9.65
C GLU A 43 -6.54 -10.41 9.41
N ILE A 44 -6.71 -9.09 9.42
CA ILE A 44 -5.57 -8.18 9.36
C ILE A 44 -4.84 -8.22 10.71
N THR A 45 -3.68 -8.87 10.74
CA THR A 45 -2.81 -8.94 11.93
C THR A 45 -2.02 -7.65 12.12
N ARG A 46 -1.54 -7.06 11.02
CA ARG A 46 -0.87 -5.74 10.98
C ARG A 46 -1.12 -5.06 9.64
N VAL A 47 -1.21 -3.74 9.70
CA VAL A 47 -1.23 -2.85 8.54
C VAL A 47 -0.23 -1.72 8.81
N ILE A 48 0.89 -1.71 8.07
CA ILE A 48 2.03 -0.82 8.38
C ILE A 48 2.34 0.06 7.18
N TYR A 49 2.38 1.37 7.42
CA TYR A 49 2.73 2.39 6.46
C TYR A 49 4.16 2.87 6.67
N TYR A 50 5.01 2.66 5.68
CA TYR A 50 6.41 3.07 5.71
C TYR A 50 6.62 4.30 4.85
N LYS A 51 7.10 5.39 5.46
CA LYS A 51 7.47 6.60 4.73
C LYS A 51 8.63 7.31 5.42
N PRO A 52 9.73 7.62 4.71
CA PRO A 52 10.90 8.23 5.35
C PRO A 52 10.59 9.49 6.16
N ILE A 53 11.33 9.72 7.25
CA ILE A 53 11.07 10.81 8.20
C ILE A 53 11.15 12.21 7.58
N HIS A 54 11.94 12.37 6.51
CA HIS A 54 12.09 13.62 5.78
C HIS A 54 10.92 13.91 4.82
N LYS A 55 9.98 12.97 4.67
CA LYS A 55 8.73 13.16 3.92
C LYS A 55 7.62 13.54 4.88
N ASN A 56 6.84 14.56 4.53
CA ASN A 56 5.76 15.04 5.38
C ASN A 56 4.61 14.03 5.44
N ILE A 57 4.09 13.79 6.65
CA ILE A 57 2.86 13.07 6.93
C ILE A 57 2.01 13.98 7.80
N SER A 58 0.86 14.42 7.28
CA SER A 58 -0.01 15.34 8.00
C SER A 58 -0.59 14.68 9.26
N GLU A 59 -0.91 15.49 10.27
CA GLU A 59 -1.51 14.98 11.50
C GLU A 59 -2.88 14.34 11.25
N GLU A 60 -3.63 14.87 10.28
CA GLU A 60 -4.91 14.30 9.82
C GLU A 60 -4.71 12.91 9.25
N PHE A 61 -3.67 12.70 8.43
CA PHE A 61 -3.36 11.37 7.89
C PHE A 61 -2.96 10.40 9.01
N ARG A 62 -2.17 10.84 10.00
CA ARG A 62 -1.81 10.01 11.16
C ARG A 62 -3.04 9.54 11.92
N LYS A 63 -3.95 10.48 12.25
CA LYS A 63 -5.22 10.17 12.92
C LYS A 63 -6.07 9.20 12.11
N PHE A 64 -6.18 9.46 10.80
CA PHE A 64 -6.86 8.56 9.87
C PHE A 64 -6.25 7.15 9.88
N TRP A 65 -4.94 7.04 9.72
CA TRP A 65 -4.26 5.74 9.67
C TRP A 65 -4.39 4.97 10.97
N THR A 66 -4.22 5.64 12.11
CA THR A 66 -4.45 5.04 13.44
C THR A 66 -5.91 4.60 13.63
N SER A 67 -6.89 5.34 13.09
CA SER A 67 -8.29 4.92 13.15
C SER A 67 -8.60 3.64 12.36
N LEU A 68 -7.78 3.31 11.35
CA LEU A 68 -7.81 2.03 10.64
C LEU A 68 -7.02 0.92 11.37
N GLY A 69 -6.48 1.19 12.56
CA GLY A 69 -5.62 0.26 13.30
C GLY A 69 -4.20 0.15 12.74
N GLY A 70 -3.78 1.12 11.92
CA GLY A 70 -2.50 1.09 11.23
C GLY A 70 -1.35 1.72 12.00
N ASP A 71 -0.17 1.15 11.81
CA ASP A 71 1.10 1.64 12.34
C ASP A 71 1.83 2.48 11.28
N ILE A 72 2.47 3.58 11.69
CA ILE A 72 3.33 4.39 10.83
C ILE A 72 4.77 4.19 11.27
N LYS A 73 5.65 3.83 10.34
CA LYS A 73 7.10 3.75 10.55
C LYS A 73 7.82 4.76 9.66
N GLN A 74 8.66 5.58 10.28
CA GLN A 74 9.40 6.65 9.62
C GLN A 74 10.92 6.43 9.68
N PRO A 75 11.47 5.56 8.81
CA PRO A 75 12.90 5.37 8.74
C PRO A 75 13.63 6.62 8.25
N VAL A 76 14.90 6.75 8.60
CA VAL A 76 15.69 7.96 8.26
C VAL A 76 15.96 8.06 6.75
N LYS A 77 16.27 6.93 6.10
CA LYS A 77 16.69 6.86 4.70
C LYS A 77 15.61 6.29 3.78
N ASN A 78 15.52 4.96 3.67
CA ASN A 78 14.55 4.26 2.83
C ASN A 78 13.62 3.36 3.66
N ALA A 79 12.46 3.06 3.09
CA ALA A 79 11.44 2.19 3.67
C ALA A 79 11.85 0.70 3.59
N ASP A 80 12.54 0.32 2.52
CA ASP A 80 12.69 -1.05 2.06
C ASP A 80 13.28 -1.98 3.12
N ALA A 81 14.35 -1.53 3.80
CA ALA A 81 14.99 -2.32 4.84
C ALA A 81 14.09 -2.54 6.06
N TRP A 82 13.36 -1.51 6.49
CA TRP A 82 12.45 -1.61 7.62
C TRP A 82 11.26 -2.50 7.30
N LEU A 83 10.66 -2.28 6.13
CA LEU A 83 9.57 -3.11 5.62
C LEU A 83 10.00 -4.58 5.54
N THR A 84 11.16 -4.84 4.94
CA THR A 84 11.70 -6.21 4.79
C THR A 84 11.88 -6.88 6.15
N ILE A 85 12.51 -6.21 7.11
CA ILE A 85 12.75 -6.78 8.44
C ILE A 85 11.45 -7.05 9.17
N ASP A 86 10.48 -6.14 9.13
CA ASP A 86 9.19 -6.34 9.78
C ASP A 86 8.40 -7.49 9.14
N ALA A 87 8.35 -7.55 7.81
CA ALA A 87 7.67 -8.63 7.09
C ALA A 87 8.30 -10.00 7.39
N VAL A 88 9.63 -10.10 7.36
CA VAL A 88 10.38 -11.31 7.71
C VAL A 88 10.13 -11.73 9.16
N THR A 89 10.17 -10.78 10.11
CA THR A 89 9.96 -11.04 11.54
C THR A 89 8.54 -11.54 11.82
N MET A 90 7.58 -11.11 11.00
CA MET A 90 6.17 -11.47 11.14
C MET A 90 5.78 -12.74 10.39
N ALA A 91 6.59 -13.22 9.45
CA ALA A 91 6.25 -14.30 8.53
C ALA A 91 5.58 -15.51 9.21
N ASP A 92 6.12 -15.96 10.34
CA ASP A 92 5.64 -17.16 11.06
C ASP A 92 4.25 -16.99 11.70
N LYS A 93 3.70 -15.78 11.69
CA LYS A 93 2.37 -15.44 12.24
C LYS A 93 1.35 -15.12 11.15
N LEU A 94 1.77 -15.13 9.88
CA LEU A 94 0.99 -14.69 8.74
C LEU A 94 0.81 -15.84 7.75
N ASP A 95 -0.42 -16.03 7.27
CA ASP A 95 -0.71 -16.92 6.15
C ASP A 95 -0.46 -16.20 4.82
N VAL A 96 -0.75 -14.89 4.78
CA VAL A 96 -0.60 -14.04 3.59
C VAL A 96 0.14 -12.76 3.95
N VAL A 97 1.08 -12.38 3.08
CA VAL A 97 1.71 -11.07 3.11
C VAL A 97 1.26 -10.30 1.88
N ILE A 98 0.58 -9.19 2.10
CA ILE A 98 0.26 -8.20 1.07
C ILE A 98 1.36 -7.16 1.08
N LEU A 99 2.18 -7.16 0.03
CA LEU A 99 3.19 -6.16 -0.22
C LEU A 99 2.61 -5.12 -1.18
N VAL A 100 2.33 -3.92 -0.66
CA VAL A 100 1.85 -2.80 -1.47
C VAL A 100 3.07 -2.00 -1.94
N ALA A 101 3.75 -2.54 -2.96
CA ALA A 101 4.95 -1.99 -3.57
C ALA A 101 5.16 -2.58 -4.98
N GLY A 102 5.87 -1.87 -5.85
CA GLY A 102 6.20 -2.30 -7.20
C GLY A 102 7.70 -2.41 -7.51
N ASP A 103 8.58 -2.16 -6.54
CA ASP A 103 10.04 -2.19 -6.76
C ASP A 103 10.59 -3.62 -6.77
N LYS A 104 11.50 -3.91 -7.70
CA LYS A 104 12.18 -5.20 -7.83
C LYS A 104 13.13 -5.49 -6.66
N ASP A 105 13.52 -4.48 -5.89
CA ASP A 105 14.38 -4.65 -4.72
C ASP A 105 13.73 -5.53 -3.63
N TYR A 106 12.40 -5.74 -3.70
CA TYR A 106 11.66 -6.66 -2.83
C TYR A 106 11.65 -8.13 -3.32
N LEU A 107 12.23 -8.47 -4.48
CA LEU A 107 12.28 -9.87 -4.97
C LEU A 107 12.88 -10.86 -3.95
N PRO A 108 13.99 -10.53 -3.24
CA PRO A 108 14.51 -11.41 -2.18
C PRO A 108 13.52 -11.60 -1.02
N LEU A 109 12.74 -10.56 -0.68
CA LEU A 109 11.71 -10.63 0.34
C LEU A 109 10.58 -11.58 -0.08
N LEU A 110 10.08 -11.47 -1.31
CA LEU A 110 9.07 -12.40 -1.87
C LEU A 110 9.53 -13.85 -1.74
N TRP A 111 10.76 -14.15 -2.21
CA TRP A 111 11.33 -15.48 -2.11
C TRP A 111 11.40 -15.98 -0.67
N TYR A 112 11.87 -15.15 0.26
CA TYR A 112 12.01 -15.52 1.66
C TYR A 112 10.65 -15.84 2.30
N LEU A 113 9.66 -14.96 2.13
CA LEU A 113 8.33 -15.13 2.73
C LEU A 113 7.64 -16.40 2.22
N LYS A 114 7.76 -16.69 0.92
CA LYS A 114 7.24 -17.93 0.33
C LYS A 114 7.90 -19.17 0.92
N ASN A 115 9.22 -19.13 1.15
CA ASN A 115 9.94 -20.21 1.82
C ASN A 115 9.59 -20.37 3.30
N ARG A 116 9.05 -19.33 3.95
CA ARG A 116 8.46 -19.41 5.30
C ARG A 116 7.02 -19.91 5.31
N GLY A 117 6.44 -20.19 4.15
CA GLY A 117 5.08 -20.71 4.02
C GLY A 117 4.01 -19.64 3.83
N CYS A 118 4.37 -18.36 3.78
CA CYS A 118 3.41 -17.30 3.46
C CYS A 118 3.07 -17.32 1.97
N LYS A 119 1.81 -17.05 1.64
CA LYS A 119 1.44 -16.57 0.30
C LYS A 119 1.80 -15.10 0.17
N VAL A 120 2.39 -14.70 -0.95
CA VAL A 120 2.74 -13.29 -1.17
C VAL A 120 1.88 -12.69 -2.28
N GLU A 121 1.10 -11.69 -1.92
CA GLU A 121 0.33 -10.87 -2.84
C GLU A 121 1.07 -9.55 -3.08
N VAL A 122 1.29 -9.18 -4.33
CA VAL A 122 1.86 -7.88 -4.69
C VAL A 122 0.75 -6.98 -5.19
N TRP A 123 0.57 -5.85 -4.51
CA TRP A 123 -0.43 -4.85 -4.85
C TRP A 123 0.29 -3.60 -5.36
N SER A 124 0.18 -3.31 -6.64
CA SER A 124 0.83 -2.15 -7.24
C SER A 124 0.10 -1.70 -8.49
N PHE A 125 0.33 -0.44 -8.90
CA PHE A 125 -0.06 0.03 -10.22
C PHE A 125 0.70 -0.76 -11.30
N PRO A 126 0.02 -1.43 -12.25
CA PRO A 126 0.65 -2.28 -13.26
C PRO A 126 1.71 -1.58 -14.11
N GLU A 127 1.53 -0.27 -14.33
CA GLU A 127 2.37 0.58 -15.19
C GLU A 127 3.72 0.91 -14.56
N THR A 128 3.81 0.89 -13.22
CA THR A 128 5.04 1.20 -12.47
C THR A 128 5.62 -0.02 -11.74
N CYS A 129 4.88 -1.13 -11.68
CA CYS A 129 5.35 -2.37 -11.08
C CYS A 129 6.36 -3.07 -11.99
N ALA A 130 7.50 -3.49 -11.44
CA ALA A 130 8.47 -4.30 -12.16
C ALA A 130 7.85 -5.65 -12.57
N GLU A 131 8.01 -6.05 -13.84
CA GLU A 131 7.39 -7.29 -14.34
C GLU A 131 7.81 -8.54 -13.55
N MET A 132 9.09 -8.60 -13.16
CA MET A 132 9.61 -9.68 -12.31
C MET A 132 8.89 -9.80 -10.96
N MET A 133 8.37 -8.69 -10.40
CA MET A 133 7.58 -8.74 -9.16
C MET A 133 6.23 -9.43 -9.38
N LYS A 134 5.58 -9.16 -10.52
CA LYS A 134 4.31 -9.80 -10.90
C LYS A 134 4.49 -11.30 -11.10
N GLU A 135 5.58 -11.69 -11.77
CA GLU A 135 5.93 -13.09 -12.03
C GLU A 135 6.32 -13.85 -10.73
N ALA A 136 7.01 -13.18 -9.81
CA ALA A 136 7.50 -13.82 -8.58
C ALA A 136 6.41 -13.96 -7.49
N ALA A 137 5.40 -13.09 -7.48
CA ALA A 137 4.31 -13.13 -6.51
C ALA A 137 3.45 -14.41 -6.65
N ASP A 138 2.78 -14.83 -5.58
CA ASP A 138 1.72 -15.85 -5.69
C ASP A 138 0.46 -15.29 -6.36
N SER A 139 0.20 -14.00 -6.16
CA SER A 139 -0.86 -13.26 -6.82
C SER A 139 -0.45 -11.80 -7.00
N PHE A 140 -0.82 -11.22 -8.14
CA PHE A 140 -0.66 -9.80 -8.41
C PHE A 140 -2.05 -9.14 -8.43
N PHE A 141 -2.23 -8.14 -7.58
CA PHE A 141 -3.45 -7.34 -7.54
C PHE A 141 -3.19 -5.98 -8.19
N PRO A 142 -3.78 -5.72 -9.38
CA PRO A 142 -3.57 -4.46 -10.08
C PRO A 142 -4.31 -3.32 -9.37
N LEU A 143 -3.57 -2.29 -8.94
CA LEU A 143 -4.18 -1.04 -8.50
C LEU A 143 -4.59 -0.22 -9.73
N ASP A 144 -5.76 0.43 -9.65
CA ASP A 144 -6.34 1.25 -10.70
C ASP A 144 -6.97 2.53 -10.13
N GLU A 145 -7.74 3.25 -10.95
CA GLU A 145 -8.40 4.52 -10.60
C GLU A 145 -9.32 4.41 -9.36
N ARG A 146 -9.84 3.23 -9.01
CA ARG A 146 -10.67 3.03 -7.81
C ARG A 146 -9.90 3.33 -6.52
N PHE A 147 -8.59 3.16 -6.56
CA PHE A 147 -7.69 3.41 -5.45
C PHE A 147 -7.10 4.83 -5.46
N ILE A 148 -7.71 5.75 -6.22
CA ILE A 148 -7.32 7.15 -6.28
C ILE A 148 -8.46 8.03 -5.76
N LEU A 149 -8.14 8.92 -4.82
CA LEU A 149 -9.03 9.97 -4.36
C LEU A 149 -9.21 10.99 -5.48
N LYS A 150 -10.38 10.96 -6.13
CA LYS A 150 -10.77 12.01 -7.07
C LYS A 150 -10.85 13.34 -6.34
N GLU A 151 -10.10 14.34 -6.78
CA GLU A 151 -10.36 15.71 -6.33
C GLU A 151 -11.79 16.08 -6.73
N LYS A 152 -12.60 16.53 -5.77
CA LYS A 152 -13.84 17.25 -6.14
C LYS A 152 -13.39 18.41 -7.02
N PRO A 153 -13.99 18.64 -8.21
CA PRO A 153 -13.63 19.79 -9.02
C PRO A 153 -13.77 21.04 -8.16
N SER A 154 -12.65 21.71 -7.89
CA SER A 154 -12.65 22.97 -7.18
C SER A 154 -13.56 23.91 -7.97
N GLY A 155 -14.68 24.32 -7.37
CA GLY A 155 -15.59 25.27 -7.98
C GLY A 155 -14.84 26.55 -8.27
N LYS A 156 -14.37 26.73 -9.50
CA LYS A 156 -13.84 28.01 -9.99
C LYS A 156 -14.96 29.02 -9.84
N SER A 157 -14.91 29.82 -8.77
CA SER A 157 -15.70 31.03 -8.62
C SER A 157 -15.47 31.87 -9.87
N LYS A 158 -16.48 31.91 -10.74
CA LYS A 158 -16.50 32.81 -11.90
C LYS A 158 -16.39 34.23 -11.35
N ARG A 159 -15.19 34.82 -11.36
CA ARG A 159 -15.01 36.26 -11.21
C ARG A 159 -15.86 36.92 -12.30
N LYS A 160 -17.00 37.49 -11.91
CA LYS A 160 -17.79 38.39 -12.75
C LYS A 160 -16.89 39.55 -13.14
N VAL A 161 -16.43 39.57 -14.39
CA VAL A 161 -15.87 40.77 -15.00
C VAL A 161 -17.01 41.79 -15.08
N LYS A 162 -16.95 42.83 -14.24
CA LYS A 162 -17.77 44.02 -14.41
C LYS A 162 -17.35 44.67 -15.73
N LYS A 163 -18.21 44.62 -16.75
CA LYS A 163 -18.11 45.52 -17.90
C LYS A 163 -18.61 46.89 -17.47
N THR A 164 -17.70 47.86 -17.43
CA THR A 164 -18.00 49.28 -17.70
C THR A 164 -18.23 49.48 -19.19
#